data_AF-A0A1F8TSN9-F1
#
_entry.id   AF-A0A1F8TSN9-F1
#
_cell.length_a   1.000
_cell.length_b   1.000
_cell.length_c   1.000
_cell.angle_alpha   90.00
_cell.angle_beta   90.00
_cell.angle_gamma   90.00
#
_symmetry.space_group_name_H-M   'P 1'
#
loop_
_entity.id
_entity.type
_entity.pdbx_description
1 polymer ?
#
loop_
_entity_poly.entity_id
_entity_poly.type
_entity_poly.pdbx_seq_one_letter_code
_entity_poly.pdbx_strand_id
1 'polypeptide(L)'
;MITDFPAGLEVPDQRYTDPYQILIYGNSHVRSNNLSGLIQQLIETGRPGVKVNVVVAPGGAFLDERLNNDEGLRLLQSKAWTHVILQGQKYSTSGLNTYPLDGTLLWIKASKAQRATPILFPEHRQVNNYEEGKRVHQLHQSIVAIEPSCLAPIGLAWDRALSEDRTLQLHQSDGNHATLAGSFLTALVFYQSITGNNADTLPAIQNIALSANQQQSLRQVAAATVQQHSACPF
;
A
#
# COMPACT_ATOMS: atom_id res chain seq x y z
N MET A 1 22.91 -6.52 14.13
CA MET A 1 21.47 -6.72 14.44
C MET A 1 21.09 -8.16 14.15
N ILE A 2 20.13 -8.68 14.90
CA ILE A 2 19.49 -9.95 14.58
C ILE A 2 18.63 -9.72 13.34
N THR A 3 19.11 -10.17 12.19
CA THR A 3 18.36 -10.25 10.91
C THR A 3 17.63 -11.58 10.76
N ASP A 4 17.79 -12.47 11.74
CA ASP A 4 17.13 -13.78 11.79
C ASP A 4 15.77 -13.65 12.48
N PHE A 5 14.79 -13.13 11.73
CA PHE A 5 13.40 -13.11 12.17
C PHE A 5 12.72 -14.45 11.87
N PRO A 6 11.80 -14.93 12.73
CA PRO A 6 11.09 -16.18 12.47
C PRO A 6 10.39 -16.15 11.12
N ALA A 7 10.61 -17.19 10.32
CA ALA A 7 9.93 -17.40 9.04
C ALA A 7 8.59 -18.13 9.24
N GLY A 8 7.65 -17.93 8.31
CA GLY A 8 6.40 -18.70 8.27
C GLY A 8 5.38 -18.35 9.34
N LEU A 9 5.55 -17.23 10.06
CA LEU A 9 4.52 -16.71 10.95
C LEU A 9 3.25 -16.39 10.16
N GLU A 10 2.08 -16.65 10.74
CA GLU A 10 0.81 -16.19 10.16
C GLU A 10 0.77 -14.66 10.08
N VAL A 11 0.00 -14.13 9.13
CA VAL A 11 -0.22 -12.68 9.01
C VAL A 11 -1.09 -12.23 10.19
N PRO A 12 -0.60 -11.36 11.09
CA PRO A 12 -1.43 -10.85 12.18
C PRO A 12 -2.63 -10.10 11.62
N ASP A 13 -3.84 -10.36 12.16
CA ASP A 13 -5.04 -9.59 11.84
C ASP A 13 -5.16 -8.41 12.80
N GLN A 14 -4.95 -7.19 12.29
CA GLN A 14 -5.03 -5.94 13.04
C GLN A 14 -6.19 -5.06 12.55
N ARG A 15 -7.19 -5.64 11.87
CA ARG A 15 -8.36 -4.89 11.35
C ARG A 15 -9.13 -4.12 12.40
N TYR A 16 -9.17 -4.62 13.64
CA TYR A 16 -9.97 -4.08 14.74
C TYR A 16 -9.06 -3.63 15.90
N THR A 17 -8.36 -2.52 15.70
CA THR A 17 -7.44 -1.92 16.68
C THR A 17 -7.80 -0.47 16.97
N ASP A 18 -7.49 -0.02 18.19
CA ASP A 18 -7.51 1.39 18.58
C ASP A 18 -6.40 1.64 19.62
N PRO A 19 -5.36 2.44 19.31
CA PRO A 19 -5.17 3.19 18.07
C PRO A 19 -4.72 2.32 16.87
N TYR A 20 -4.99 2.78 15.65
CA TYR A 20 -4.23 2.37 14.46
C TYR A 20 -2.86 3.06 14.48
N GLN A 21 -1.79 2.27 14.53
CA GLN A 21 -0.40 2.74 14.38
C GLN A 21 0.16 2.16 13.10
N ILE A 22 0.36 2.99 12.07
CA ILE A 22 0.71 2.54 10.72
C ILE A 22 2.07 3.12 10.33
N LEU A 23 3.03 2.26 10.02
CA LEU A 23 4.33 2.65 9.46
C LEU A 23 4.32 2.43 7.95
N ILE A 24 4.84 3.38 7.19
CA ILE A 24 5.04 3.24 5.76
C ILE A 24 6.52 3.38 5.43
N TYR A 25 7.12 2.32 4.90
CA TYR A 25 8.41 2.43 4.21
C TYR A 25 8.14 2.74 2.76
N GLY A 26 8.67 3.87 2.28
CA GLY A 26 8.59 4.16 0.86
C GLY A 26 9.28 5.44 0.40
N ASN A 27 8.99 5.83 -0.83
CA ASN A 27 9.67 6.89 -1.56
C ASN A 27 8.68 8.01 -1.99
N SER A 28 8.96 8.69 -3.10
CA SER A 28 8.10 9.75 -3.63
C SER A 28 6.65 9.30 -3.87
N HIS A 29 6.40 8.04 -4.25
CA HIS A 29 5.04 7.52 -4.45
C HIS A 29 4.19 7.55 -3.17
N VAL A 30 4.82 7.41 -2.00
CA VAL A 30 4.17 7.58 -0.69
C VAL A 30 4.03 9.05 -0.28
N ARG A 31 5.00 9.90 -0.65
CA ARG A 31 5.00 11.32 -0.24
C ARG A 31 4.06 12.18 -1.07
N SER A 32 3.80 11.79 -2.32
CA SER A 32 2.92 12.53 -3.22
C SER A 32 1.52 12.67 -2.64
N ASN A 33 0.95 13.87 -2.79
CA ASN A 33 -0.42 14.22 -2.41
C ASN A 33 -0.83 13.84 -0.97
N ASN A 34 0.13 13.79 -0.04
CA ASN A 34 -0.11 13.42 1.36
C ASN A 34 -0.84 12.07 1.50
N LEU A 35 -0.37 11.02 0.81
CA LEU A 35 -1.00 9.69 0.85
C LEU A 35 -1.22 9.17 2.29
N SER A 36 -0.26 9.40 3.20
CA SER A 36 -0.40 9.04 4.61
C SER A 36 -1.57 9.74 5.29
N GLY A 37 -1.79 11.03 5.01
CA GLY A 37 -2.93 11.79 5.52
C GLY A 37 -4.25 11.34 4.90
N LEU A 38 -4.27 10.97 3.61
CA LEU A 38 -5.45 10.38 2.97
C LEU A 38 -5.84 9.05 3.62
N ILE A 39 -4.87 8.16 3.86
CA ILE A 39 -5.12 6.88 4.56
C ILE A 39 -5.70 7.15 5.96
N GLN A 40 -5.07 8.04 6.72
CA GLN A 40 -5.54 8.42 8.05
C GLN A 40 -7.00 8.89 8.00
N GLN A 41 -7.28 9.84 7.13
CA GLN A 41 -8.60 10.44 7.01
C GLN A 41 -9.68 9.41 6.60
N LEU A 42 -9.36 8.49 5.70
CA LEU A 42 -10.31 7.44 5.27
C LEU A 42 -10.63 6.48 6.42
N ILE A 43 -9.63 6.10 7.22
CA ILE A 43 -9.86 5.24 8.39
C ILE A 43 -10.71 5.95 9.43
N GLU A 44 -10.39 7.20 9.77
CA GLU A 44 -11.18 8.01 10.73
C GLU A 44 -12.62 8.23 10.25
N THR A 45 -12.81 8.41 8.95
CA THR A 45 -14.15 8.56 8.34
C THR A 45 -14.93 7.24 8.38
N GLY A 46 -14.30 6.12 8.04
CA GLY A 46 -14.93 4.80 7.99
C GLY A 46 -15.10 4.12 9.35
N ARG A 47 -14.37 4.59 10.37
CA ARG A 47 -14.42 4.10 11.74
C ARG A 47 -14.44 5.29 12.71
N PRO A 48 -15.58 5.99 12.86
CA PRO A 48 -15.67 7.15 13.72
C PRO A 48 -15.22 6.84 15.16
N GLY A 49 -14.33 7.68 15.70
CA GLY A 49 -13.87 7.62 17.09
C GLY A 49 -12.55 6.87 17.32
N VAL A 50 -12.04 6.10 16.35
CA VAL A 50 -10.73 5.46 16.48
C VAL A 50 -9.61 6.49 16.33
N LYS A 51 -8.49 6.29 17.05
CA LYS A 51 -7.29 7.11 16.87
C LYS A 51 -6.41 6.52 15.78
N VAL A 52 -5.94 7.35 14.86
CA VAL A 52 -5.08 6.90 13.75
C VAL A 52 -3.81 7.72 13.73
N ASN A 53 -2.67 7.03 13.62
CA ASN A 53 -1.37 7.64 13.44
C ASN A 53 -0.63 6.93 12.30
N VAL A 54 -0.37 7.67 11.23
CA VAL A 54 0.36 7.17 10.06
C VAL A 54 1.70 7.89 9.98
N VAL A 55 2.78 7.12 9.96
CA VAL A 55 4.15 7.66 9.91
C VAL A 55 4.84 7.13 8.66
N VAL A 56 5.46 8.02 7.91
CA VAL A 56 6.31 7.65 6.78
C VAL A 56 7.76 7.61 7.26
N ALA A 57 8.43 6.47 7.07
CA ALA A 57 9.84 6.33 7.39
C ALA A 57 10.68 7.34 6.57
N PRO A 58 11.76 7.90 7.16
CA PRO A 58 12.64 8.81 6.44
C PRO A 58 13.31 8.12 5.24
N GLY A 59 13.79 8.94 4.28
CA GLY A 59 14.50 8.50 3.07
C GLY A 59 13.61 7.85 2.01
N GLY A 60 14.15 7.62 0.81
CA GLY A 60 13.42 7.05 -0.32
C GLY A 60 14.01 5.75 -0.87
N ALA A 61 14.87 5.10 -0.09
CA ALA A 61 15.59 3.89 -0.49
C ALA A 61 14.65 2.70 -0.72
N PHE A 62 15.06 1.82 -1.63
CA PHE A 62 14.41 0.53 -1.84
C PHE A 62 14.53 -0.35 -0.58
N LEU A 63 13.68 -1.37 -0.46
CA LEU A 63 13.59 -2.21 0.73
C LEU A 63 14.89 -2.98 1.02
N ASP A 64 15.62 -3.40 -0.01
CA ASP A 64 16.94 -4.01 0.12
C ASP A 64 17.98 -3.01 0.62
N GLU A 65 17.99 -1.79 0.08
CA GLU A 65 18.91 -0.72 0.47
C GLU A 65 18.69 -0.25 1.91
N ARG A 66 17.43 -0.26 2.38
CA ARG A 66 17.08 0.08 3.78
C ARG A 66 17.70 -0.88 4.79
N LEU A 67 18.17 -2.05 4.37
CA LEU A 67 18.86 -3.02 5.24
C LEU A 67 20.35 -2.73 5.40
N ASN A 68 20.90 -1.79 4.62
CA ASN A 68 22.31 -1.40 4.73
C ASN A 68 22.62 -0.66 6.04
N ASN A 69 21.60 -0.26 6.80
CA ASN A 69 21.76 0.25 8.14
C ASN A 69 20.57 -0.12 9.04
N ASP A 70 20.75 0.13 10.33
CA ASP A 70 19.85 -0.30 11.38
C ASP A 70 18.68 0.67 11.63
N GLU A 71 18.64 1.82 10.96
CA GLU A 71 17.66 2.87 11.26
C GLU A 71 16.22 2.41 10.97
N GLY A 72 16.01 1.77 9.82
CA GLY A 72 14.71 1.24 9.45
C GLY A 72 14.20 0.21 10.48
N LEU A 73 15.06 -0.73 10.87
CA LEU A 73 14.69 -1.79 11.82
C LEU A 73 14.46 -1.23 13.23
N ARG A 74 15.27 -0.26 13.67
CA ARG A 74 15.01 0.45 14.93
C ARG A 74 13.68 1.19 14.91
N LEU A 75 13.31 1.83 13.80
CA LEU A 75 12.00 2.47 13.68
C LEU A 75 10.85 1.46 13.78
N LEU A 76 10.99 0.30 13.12
CA LEU A 76 10.03 -0.80 13.23
C LEU A 76 9.88 -1.28 14.68
N GLN A 77 10.98 -1.36 15.43
CA GLN A 77 11.01 -1.83 16.82
C GLN A 77 10.69 -0.73 17.85
N SER A 78 10.66 0.54 17.44
CA SER A 78 10.51 1.68 18.36
C SER A 78 9.13 1.78 19.01
N LYS A 79 8.11 1.15 18.43
CA LYS A 79 6.75 1.10 18.96
C LYS A 79 5.96 -0.08 18.42
N ALA A 80 4.84 -0.38 19.07
CA ALA A 80 3.88 -1.37 18.62
C ALA A 80 3.09 -0.84 17.41
N TRP A 81 3.62 -1.06 16.21
CA TRP A 81 2.89 -0.81 14.98
C TRP A 81 1.83 -1.88 14.78
N THR A 82 0.63 -1.45 14.37
CA THR A 82 -0.47 -2.33 13.97
C THR A 82 -0.29 -2.81 12.53
N HIS A 83 0.19 -1.93 11.65
CA HIS A 83 0.37 -2.22 10.23
C HIS A 83 1.71 -1.65 9.76
N VAL A 84 2.35 -2.36 8.83
CA VAL A 84 3.57 -1.90 8.15
C VAL A 84 3.35 -2.01 6.66
N ILE A 85 3.25 -0.87 5.99
CA ILE A 85 3.15 -0.78 4.54
C ILE A 85 4.57 -0.77 3.95
N LEU A 86 4.82 -1.70 3.04
CA LEU A 86 6.11 -1.97 2.44
C LEU A 86 6.09 -1.62 0.95
N GLN A 87 6.62 -0.44 0.61
CA GLN A 87 6.90 -0.01 -0.75
C GLN A 87 8.41 -0.05 -1.00
N GLY A 88 8.78 -0.21 -2.28
CA GLY A 88 10.18 -0.16 -2.71
C GLY A 88 10.82 -1.53 -2.88
N GLN A 89 10.04 -2.58 -3.19
CA GLN A 89 10.59 -3.76 -3.86
C GLN A 89 11.05 -3.33 -5.26
N LYS A 90 12.33 -3.53 -5.59
CA LYS A 90 12.81 -3.30 -6.96
C LYS A 90 12.10 -4.25 -7.93
N TYR A 91 11.72 -3.73 -9.10
CA TYR A 91 11.08 -4.51 -10.16
C TYR A 91 11.51 -4.00 -11.54
N SER A 92 11.32 -4.84 -12.56
CA SER A 92 11.62 -4.46 -13.93
C SER A 92 10.42 -3.81 -14.62
N THR A 93 10.50 -2.50 -14.82
CA THR A 93 9.54 -1.72 -15.60
C THR A 93 9.42 -2.22 -17.04
N SER A 94 10.52 -2.74 -17.62
CA SER A 94 10.56 -3.37 -18.95
C SER A 94 10.19 -4.86 -18.95
N GLY A 95 10.28 -5.54 -17.81
CA GLY A 95 10.14 -7.00 -17.71
C GLY A 95 11.39 -7.79 -18.14
N LEU A 96 12.51 -7.12 -18.44
CA LEU A 96 13.74 -7.76 -18.92
C LEU A 96 14.76 -8.08 -17.81
N ASN A 97 14.56 -7.53 -16.61
CA ASN A 97 15.46 -7.71 -15.47
C ASN A 97 14.76 -8.47 -14.34
N THR A 98 15.54 -9.17 -13.52
CA THR A 98 15.09 -9.75 -12.26
C THR A 98 15.84 -9.07 -11.11
N TYR A 99 15.14 -8.85 -10.00
CA TYR A 99 15.71 -8.24 -8.80
C TYR A 99 15.52 -9.19 -7.61
N PRO A 100 16.45 -9.21 -6.64
CA PRO A 100 16.30 -10.00 -5.43
C PRO A 100 15.05 -9.63 -4.62
N LEU A 101 14.49 -10.61 -3.93
CA LEU A 101 13.31 -10.46 -3.07
C LEU A 101 13.66 -10.44 -1.57
N ASP A 102 14.91 -10.77 -1.23
CA ASP A 102 15.36 -11.03 0.14
C ASP A 102 15.09 -9.86 1.08
N GLY A 103 15.25 -8.63 0.58
CA GLY A 103 14.96 -7.43 1.34
C GLY A 103 13.50 -7.36 1.80
N THR A 104 12.57 -7.53 0.86
CA THR A 104 11.13 -7.51 1.16
C THR A 104 10.73 -8.68 2.05
N LEU A 105 11.25 -9.89 1.79
CA LEU A 105 11.01 -11.06 2.64
C LEU A 105 11.43 -10.81 4.09
N LEU A 106 12.59 -10.18 4.31
CA LEU A 106 13.06 -9.83 5.64
C LEU A 106 12.15 -8.81 6.33
N TRP A 107 11.72 -7.75 5.62
CA TRP A 107 10.78 -6.78 6.19
C TRP A 107 9.42 -7.37 6.55
N ILE A 108 8.91 -8.32 5.76
CA ILE A 108 7.68 -9.05 6.09
C ILE A 108 7.88 -9.83 7.40
N LYS A 109 8.96 -10.62 7.51
CA LYS A 109 9.27 -11.39 8.74
C LYS A 109 9.44 -10.47 9.95
N ALA A 110 10.19 -9.39 9.79
CA ALA A 110 10.42 -8.40 10.85
C ALA A 110 9.11 -7.76 11.34
N SER A 111 8.21 -7.42 10.41
CA SER A 111 6.90 -6.84 10.74
C SER A 111 6.04 -7.83 11.55
N LYS A 112 5.99 -9.09 11.11
CA LYS A 112 5.25 -10.15 11.82
C LYS A 112 5.84 -10.48 13.18
N ALA A 113 7.17 -10.43 13.33
CA ALA A 113 7.84 -10.58 14.62
C ALA A 113 7.44 -9.47 15.62
N GLN A 114 7.04 -8.29 15.13
CA GLN A 114 6.46 -7.20 15.95
C GLN A 114 4.92 -7.30 16.08
N ARG A 115 4.31 -8.37 15.60
CA ARG A 115 2.84 -8.57 15.53
C ARG A 115 2.12 -7.51 14.69
N ALA A 116 2.82 -6.82 13.80
CA ALA A 116 2.22 -5.90 12.84
C ALA A 116 1.77 -6.67 11.59
N THR A 117 0.68 -6.23 10.95
CA THR A 117 0.23 -6.72 9.65
C THR A 117 1.12 -6.13 8.54
N PRO A 118 1.98 -6.93 7.86
CA PRO A 118 2.70 -6.45 6.68
C PRO A 118 1.74 -6.30 5.49
N ILE A 119 1.77 -5.15 4.83
CA ILE A 119 1.00 -4.87 3.61
C ILE A 119 1.98 -4.46 2.50
N LEU A 120 2.08 -5.27 1.46
CA LEU A 120 2.86 -4.94 0.26
C LEU A 120 2.17 -3.85 -0.55
N PHE A 121 2.96 -2.90 -1.04
CA PHE A 121 2.55 -1.81 -1.94
C PHE A 121 3.13 -2.06 -3.35
N PRO A 122 2.45 -2.88 -4.18
CA PRO A 122 2.75 -2.94 -5.61
C PRO A 122 2.30 -1.63 -6.28
N GLU A 123 3.26 -0.88 -6.81
CA GLU A 123 3.02 0.41 -7.44
C GLU A 123 2.10 0.31 -8.68
N HIS A 124 1.51 1.44 -9.04
CA HIS A 124 0.78 1.59 -10.29
C HIS A 124 1.74 1.67 -11.49
N ARG A 125 1.24 1.30 -12.68
CA ARG A 125 1.97 1.42 -13.95
C ARG A 125 2.32 2.86 -14.30
N GLN A 126 3.38 3.06 -15.07
CA GLN A 126 3.63 4.29 -15.81
C GLN A 126 2.66 4.45 -17.00
N VAL A 127 2.49 5.68 -17.46
CA VAL A 127 1.74 6.00 -18.68
C VAL A 127 2.32 5.19 -19.85
N ASN A 128 1.44 4.68 -20.70
CA ASN A 128 1.76 3.81 -21.85
C ASN A 128 2.37 2.44 -21.54
N ASN A 129 2.61 2.08 -20.27
CA ASN A 129 3.08 0.74 -19.89
C ASN A 129 1.94 -0.14 -19.36
N TYR A 130 1.05 -0.61 -20.25
CA TYR A 130 -0.21 -1.27 -19.90
C TYR A 130 -0.08 -2.58 -19.11
N GLU A 131 1.08 -3.23 -19.16
CA GLU A 131 1.33 -4.51 -18.47
C GLU A 131 2.06 -4.35 -17.13
N GLU A 132 2.56 -3.16 -16.81
CA GLU A 132 3.40 -2.95 -15.63
C GLU A 132 2.64 -3.17 -14.32
N GLY A 133 1.42 -2.65 -14.18
CA GLY A 133 0.61 -2.79 -12.97
C GLY A 133 0.38 -4.27 -12.63
N LYS A 134 -0.03 -5.05 -13.62
CA LYS A 134 -0.16 -6.51 -13.53
C LYS A 134 1.16 -7.20 -13.20
N ARG A 135 2.26 -6.85 -13.89
CA ARG A 135 3.57 -7.46 -13.67
C ARG A 135 4.09 -7.21 -12.25
N VAL A 136 3.98 -5.97 -11.76
CA VAL A 136 4.38 -5.60 -10.40
C VAL A 136 3.52 -6.33 -9.38
N HIS A 137 2.21 -6.43 -9.60
CA HIS A 137 1.34 -7.20 -8.71
C HIS A 137 1.73 -8.69 -8.68
N GLN A 138 1.98 -9.31 -9.82
CA GLN A 138 2.41 -10.72 -9.91
C GLN A 138 3.77 -10.98 -9.25
N LEU A 139 4.71 -10.04 -9.36
CA LEU A 139 5.97 -10.09 -8.60
C LEU A 139 5.69 -10.12 -7.09
N HIS A 140 4.77 -9.31 -6.60
CA HIS A 140 4.45 -9.32 -5.18
C HIS A 140 3.64 -10.56 -4.76
N GLN A 141 2.84 -11.15 -5.66
CA GLN A 141 2.21 -12.46 -5.42
C GLN A 141 3.27 -13.56 -5.20
N SER A 142 4.39 -13.55 -5.94
CA SER A 142 5.46 -14.52 -5.71
C SER A 142 6.17 -14.31 -4.37
N ILE A 143 6.27 -13.07 -3.88
CA ILE A 143 6.75 -12.76 -2.53
C ILE A 143 5.79 -13.32 -1.47
N VAL A 144 4.48 -13.08 -1.62
CA VAL A 144 3.46 -13.60 -0.69
C VAL A 144 3.46 -15.13 -0.64
N ALA A 145 3.71 -15.80 -1.76
CA ALA A 145 3.82 -17.25 -1.82
C ALA A 145 5.02 -17.81 -1.04
N ILE A 146 6.08 -17.02 -0.85
CA ILE A 146 7.27 -17.40 -0.06
C ILE A 146 7.08 -17.03 1.41
N GLU A 147 6.64 -15.81 1.69
CA GLU A 147 6.40 -15.32 3.04
C GLU A 147 5.04 -14.59 3.09
N PRO A 148 4.03 -15.20 3.75
CA PRO A 148 2.69 -14.64 3.77
C PRO A 148 2.64 -13.21 4.30
N SER A 149 1.93 -12.34 3.58
CA SER A 149 1.62 -10.95 3.93
C SER A 149 0.34 -10.51 3.23
N CYS A 150 -0.19 -9.34 3.59
CA CYS A 150 -1.22 -8.71 2.76
C CYS A 150 -0.59 -8.13 1.48
N LEU A 151 -1.35 -8.13 0.40
CA LEU A 151 -1.00 -7.58 -0.91
C LEU A 151 -2.08 -6.62 -1.38
N ALA A 152 -1.86 -5.31 -1.24
CA ALA A 152 -2.81 -4.31 -1.71
C ALA A 152 -2.87 -4.31 -3.25
N PRO A 153 -4.01 -4.56 -3.92
CA PRO A 153 -4.10 -4.66 -5.38
C PRO A 153 -4.11 -3.28 -6.09
N ILE A 154 -3.15 -2.42 -5.76
CA ILE A 154 -3.13 -1.01 -6.18
C ILE A 154 -2.93 -0.87 -7.69
N GLY A 155 -1.92 -1.52 -8.27
CA GLY A 155 -1.71 -1.50 -9.72
C GLY A 155 -2.93 -2.00 -10.49
N LEU A 156 -3.60 -3.04 -10.00
CA LEU A 156 -4.83 -3.57 -10.61
C LEU A 156 -6.01 -2.60 -10.50
N ALA A 157 -6.13 -1.87 -9.38
CA ALA A 157 -7.18 -0.87 -9.21
C ALA A 157 -7.00 0.30 -10.17
N TRP A 158 -5.75 0.72 -10.40
CA TRP A 158 -5.41 1.73 -11.39
C TRP A 158 -5.72 1.27 -12.82
N ASP A 159 -5.33 0.04 -13.16
CA ASP A 159 -5.62 -0.55 -14.47
C ASP A 159 -7.14 -0.62 -14.72
N ARG A 160 -7.91 -1.02 -13.70
CA ARG A 160 -9.37 -1.01 -13.75
C ARG A 160 -9.94 0.39 -13.96
N ALA A 161 -9.54 1.37 -13.15
CA ALA A 161 -10.02 2.74 -13.25
C ALA A 161 -9.81 3.31 -14.67
N LEU A 162 -8.60 3.16 -15.21
CA LEU A 162 -8.24 3.67 -16.54
C LEU A 162 -8.92 2.89 -17.68
N SER A 163 -9.33 1.64 -17.44
CA SER A 163 -10.11 0.86 -18.41
C SER A 163 -11.58 1.26 -18.44
N GLU A 164 -12.15 1.63 -17.29
CA GLU A 164 -13.55 2.04 -17.14
C GLU A 164 -13.78 3.49 -17.56
N ASP A 165 -12.82 4.38 -17.29
CA ASP A 165 -12.84 5.78 -17.72
C ASP A 165 -11.47 6.23 -18.25
N ARG A 166 -11.36 6.32 -19.57
CA ARG A 166 -10.12 6.77 -20.25
C ARG A 166 -9.85 8.26 -20.12
N THR A 167 -10.82 9.05 -19.65
CA THR A 167 -10.65 10.51 -19.43
C THR A 167 -10.04 10.81 -18.06
N LEU A 168 -10.09 9.83 -17.15
CA LEU A 168 -9.59 9.95 -15.79
C LEU A 168 -8.08 10.21 -15.75
N GLN A 169 -7.68 11.30 -15.11
CA GLN A 169 -6.27 11.69 -14.96
C GLN A 169 -5.72 11.18 -13.62
N LEU A 170 -5.13 9.99 -13.63
CA LEU A 170 -4.48 9.41 -12.44
C LEU A 170 -2.98 9.71 -12.35
N HIS A 171 -2.32 9.94 -13.49
CA HIS A 171 -0.90 10.29 -13.56
C HIS A 171 -0.67 11.80 -13.64
N GLN A 172 0.40 12.27 -13.01
CA GLN A 172 0.94 13.60 -13.26
C GLN A 172 1.56 13.68 -14.66
N SER A 173 1.97 14.88 -15.06
CA SER A 173 2.56 15.16 -16.37
C SER A 173 3.86 14.41 -16.65
N ASP A 174 4.53 13.90 -15.62
CA ASP A 174 5.73 13.07 -15.77
C ASP A 174 5.42 11.61 -16.16
N GLY A 175 4.14 11.23 -16.17
CA GLY A 175 3.69 9.90 -16.54
C GLY A 175 3.99 8.80 -15.50
N ASN A 176 4.52 9.15 -14.32
CA ASN A 176 4.90 8.20 -13.28
C ASN A 176 4.23 8.52 -11.94
N HIS A 177 4.27 9.76 -11.46
CA HIS A 177 3.71 10.10 -10.15
C HIS A 177 2.17 10.19 -10.23
N ALA A 178 1.51 9.96 -9.10
CA ALA A 178 0.07 10.06 -9.01
C ALA A 178 -0.42 11.51 -8.90
N THR A 179 -1.54 11.83 -9.55
CA THR A 179 -2.36 12.99 -9.19
C THR A 179 -3.01 12.78 -7.82
N LEU A 180 -3.74 13.78 -7.32
CA LEU A 180 -4.59 13.60 -6.14
C LEU A 180 -5.61 12.47 -6.34
N ALA A 181 -6.21 12.34 -7.53
CA ALA A 181 -7.15 11.26 -7.84
C ALA A 181 -6.48 9.88 -7.77
N GLY A 182 -5.28 9.75 -8.34
CA GLY A 182 -4.49 8.51 -8.25
C GLY A 182 -4.11 8.15 -6.81
N SER A 183 -3.70 9.15 -6.02
CA SER A 183 -3.34 8.92 -4.61
C SER A 183 -4.56 8.59 -3.76
N PHE A 184 -5.72 9.18 -4.06
CA PHE A 184 -6.98 8.85 -3.42
C PHE A 184 -7.42 7.41 -3.72
N LEU A 185 -7.32 6.97 -4.97
CA LEU A 185 -7.58 5.56 -5.33
C LEU A 185 -6.66 4.60 -4.57
N THR A 186 -5.36 4.90 -4.53
CA THR A 186 -4.39 4.11 -3.75
C THR A 186 -4.75 4.09 -2.26
N ALA A 187 -5.14 5.23 -1.69
CA ALA A 187 -5.54 5.33 -0.28
C ALA A 187 -6.82 4.51 0.02
N LEU A 188 -7.77 4.46 -0.91
CA LEU A 188 -8.98 3.63 -0.78
C LEU A 188 -8.66 2.13 -0.78
N VAL A 189 -7.73 1.68 -1.62
CA VAL A 189 -7.27 0.29 -1.61
C VAL A 189 -6.58 -0.03 -0.28
N PHE A 190 -5.75 0.87 0.24
CA PHE A 190 -5.15 0.71 1.57
C PHE A 190 -6.20 0.70 2.68
N TYR A 191 -7.20 1.59 2.65
CA TYR A 191 -8.28 1.60 3.63
C TYR A 191 -8.95 0.23 3.75
N GLN A 192 -9.29 -0.43 2.63
CA GLN A 192 -9.87 -1.78 2.67
C GLN A 192 -8.86 -2.83 3.13
N SER A 193 -7.59 -2.71 2.70
CA SER A 193 -6.52 -3.64 3.09
C SER A 193 -6.22 -3.58 4.60
N ILE A 194 -6.35 -2.41 5.21
CA ILE A 194 -6.09 -2.17 6.64
C ILE A 194 -7.31 -2.54 7.49
N THR A 195 -8.50 -2.13 7.05
CA THR A 195 -9.69 -2.20 7.91
C THR A 195 -10.61 -3.38 7.60
N GLY A 196 -10.48 -4.01 6.43
CA GLY A 196 -11.45 -4.96 5.88
C GLY A 196 -12.80 -4.35 5.51
N ASN A 197 -13.03 -3.05 5.76
CA ASN A 197 -14.30 -2.40 5.45
C ASN A 197 -14.35 -2.06 3.96
N ASN A 198 -15.54 -2.16 3.36
CA ASN A 198 -15.75 -1.81 1.97
C ASN A 198 -15.56 -0.29 1.74
N ALA A 199 -14.72 0.08 0.76
CA ALA A 199 -14.48 1.48 0.43
C ALA A 199 -15.72 2.20 -0.14
N ASP A 200 -16.63 1.48 -0.81
CA ASP A 200 -17.84 2.06 -1.42
C ASP A 200 -18.85 2.56 -0.38
N THR A 201 -18.74 2.12 0.87
CA THR A 201 -19.62 2.59 1.95
C THR A 201 -19.14 3.89 2.59
N LEU A 202 -17.96 4.40 2.21
CA LEU A 202 -17.46 5.68 2.72
C LEU A 202 -18.29 6.84 2.15
N PRO A 203 -18.64 7.86 2.98
CA PRO A 203 -19.24 9.07 2.49
C PRO A 203 -18.25 9.88 1.63
N ALA A 204 -18.78 10.88 0.90
CA ALA A 204 -17.92 11.89 0.29
C ALA A 204 -17.20 12.72 1.38
N ILE A 205 -15.92 13.00 1.16
CA ILE A 205 -15.06 13.70 2.10
C ILE A 205 -14.79 15.10 1.55
N GLN A 206 -15.33 16.13 2.22
CA GLN A 206 -15.42 17.49 1.68
C GLN A 206 -14.07 18.20 1.50
N ASN A 207 -13.08 17.92 2.35
CA ASN A 207 -11.76 18.55 2.33
C ASN A 207 -10.76 17.85 1.39
N ILE A 208 -11.19 16.84 0.63
CA ILE A 208 -10.42 16.28 -0.48
C ILE A 208 -10.85 17.00 -1.76
N ALA A 209 -9.90 17.62 -2.46
CA ALA A 209 -10.14 18.43 -3.66
C ALA A 209 -10.47 17.58 -4.91
N LEU A 210 -11.43 16.67 -4.79
CA LEU A 210 -12.02 15.84 -5.84
C LEU A 210 -13.54 15.99 -5.76
N SER A 211 -14.21 16.06 -6.90
CA SER A 211 -15.69 16.15 -6.93
C SER A 211 -16.33 14.92 -6.27
N ALA A 212 -17.54 15.07 -5.72
CA ALA A 212 -18.26 13.96 -5.09
C ALA A 212 -18.46 12.77 -6.05
N ASN A 213 -18.72 13.04 -7.33
CA ASN A 213 -18.85 12.02 -8.37
C ASN A 213 -17.52 11.29 -8.60
N GLN A 214 -16.41 12.02 -8.70
CA GLN A 214 -15.10 11.41 -8.88
C GLN A 214 -14.70 10.57 -7.65
N GLN A 215 -14.98 11.04 -6.44
CA GLN A 215 -14.75 10.23 -5.24
C GLN A 215 -15.59 8.96 -5.24
N GLN A 216 -16.87 9.04 -5.64
CA GLN A 216 -17.76 7.88 -5.73
C GLN A 216 -17.25 6.84 -6.73
N SER A 217 -16.89 7.26 -7.94
CA SER A 217 -16.34 6.35 -8.95
C SER A 217 -15.06 5.66 -8.46
N LEU A 218 -14.15 6.40 -7.83
CA LEU A 218 -12.90 5.82 -7.30
C LEU A 218 -13.14 4.85 -6.14
N ARG A 219 -14.13 5.11 -5.27
CA ARG A 219 -14.55 4.17 -4.21
C ARG A 219 -15.06 2.86 -4.79
N GLN A 220 -15.90 2.93 -5.83
CA GLN A 220 -16.44 1.75 -6.51
C GLN A 220 -15.33 0.92 -7.17
N VAL A 221 -14.37 1.57 -7.85
CA VAL A 221 -13.22 0.88 -8.44
C VAL A 221 -12.40 0.17 -7.38
N ALA A 222 -12.07 0.85 -6.27
CA ALA A 222 -11.32 0.25 -5.17
C ALA A 222 -12.06 -0.95 -4.58
N ALA A 223 -13.36 -0.80 -4.28
CA ALA A 223 -14.21 -1.85 -3.74
C ALA A 223 -14.27 -3.08 -4.65
N ALA A 224 -14.59 -2.88 -5.92
CA ALA A 224 -14.69 -3.95 -6.90
C ALA A 224 -13.34 -4.66 -7.12
N THR A 225 -12.23 -3.91 -7.11
CA THR A 225 -10.89 -4.49 -7.26
C THR A 225 -10.52 -5.36 -6.07
N VAL A 226 -10.72 -4.88 -4.83
CA VAL A 226 -10.39 -5.66 -3.62
C VAL A 226 -11.33 -6.87 -3.46
N GLN A 227 -12.58 -6.76 -3.89
CA GLN A 227 -13.50 -7.91 -3.93
C GLN A 227 -13.01 -9.00 -4.91
N GLN A 228 -12.47 -8.61 -6.06
CA GLN A 228 -11.94 -9.55 -7.06
C GLN A 228 -10.55 -10.07 -6.70
N HIS A 229 -9.75 -9.27 -6.01
CA HIS A 229 -8.38 -9.54 -5.63
C HIS A 229 -8.20 -9.27 -4.12
N SER A 230 -8.57 -10.26 -3.30
CA SER A 230 -8.51 -10.15 -1.85
C SER A 230 -7.12 -9.69 -1.38
N ALA A 231 -7.08 -8.59 -0.63
CA ALA A 231 -5.82 -7.96 -0.23
C ALA A 231 -5.14 -8.68 0.96
N CYS A 232 -5.90 -9.37 1.80
CA CYS A 232 -5.42 -10.01 3.01
C CYS A 232 -6.12 -11.37 3.20
N PRO A 233 -5.55 -12.30 4.00
CA PRO A 233 -6.07 -13.66 4.18
C PRO A 233 -7.30 -13.77 5.11
N PHE A 234 -8.04 -12.68 5.32
CA PHE A 234 -9.09 -12.56 6.34
C PHE A 234 -10.42 -12.00 5.83
#